data_AF-A0A2S9FMH0-F1
#
_entry.id   AF-A0A2S9FMH0-F1
#
_cell.length_a   1.000
_cell.length_b   1.000
_cell.length_c   1.000
_cell.angle_alpha   90.00
_cell.angle_beta   90.00
_cell.angle_gamma   90.00
#
_symmetry.space_group_name_H-M   'P 1'
#
loop_
_entity.id
_entity.type
_entity.pdbx_description
1 polymer ?
#
loop_
_entity_poly.entity_id
_entity_poly.type
_entity_poly.pdbx_seq_one_letter_code
_entity_poly.pdbx_strand_id
1 'polypeptide(L)'
;ARIPAVPEFRTMLADSDLNLDHPVWVEDKNFDLSRHLNRIGVPAPGGREELAEVCGQIASKPLDRSKPLWEMWVIEGLGGTNAEHSTRLALMLKVHHAVVDGVSAANLLNQLLDRQPDAATPEPVEGPGDAAPWEIAADG
;
A
#
# COMPACT_ATOMS: atom_id res chain seq x y z
N ALA A 1 1.28 11.49 -11.07
CA ALA A 1 1.12 10.34 -10.14
C ALA A 1 0.46 10.85 -8.87
N ARG A 2 -0.55 10.14 -8.33
CA ARG A 2 -1.39 10.65 -7.22
C ARG A 2 -0.80 10.44 -5.82
N ILE A 3 0.17 9.54 -5.69
CA ILE A 3 0.81 9.17 -4.40
C ILE A 3 1.38 10.38 -3.64
N PRO A 4 2.08 11.35 -4.26
CA PRO A 4 2.57 12.54 -3.55
C PRO A 4 1.49 13.38 -2.87
N ALA A 5 0.23 13.28 -3.34
CA ALA A 5 -0.91 14.00 -2.77
C ALA A 5 -1.54 13.28 -1.55
N VAL A 6 -1.06 12.08 -1.21
CA VAL A 6 -1.66 11.20 -0.19
C VAL A 6 -0.57 10.75 0.80
N PRO A 7 -0.33 11.52 1.89
CA PRO A 7 0.76 11.30 2.83
C PRO A 7 0.82 9.88 3.43
N GLU A 8 -0.32 9.22 3.63
CA GLU A 8 -0.44 7.89 4.22
C GLU A 8 0.32 6.82 3.43
N PHE A 9 0.51 7.01 2.12
CA PHE A 9 1.29 6.08 1.28
C PHE A 9 2.81 6.29 1.37
N ARG A 10 3.26 7.42 1.91
CA ARG A 10 4.68 7.79 2.00
C ARG A 10 5.17 7.94 3.44
N THR A 11 4.34 7.57 4.40
CA THR A 11 4.66 7.67 5.83
C THR A 11 4.97 6.29 6.41
N MET A 12 6.03 6.20 7.20
CA MET A 12 6.46 4.98 7.88
C MET A 12 6.55 5.21 9.40
N LEU A 13 6.53 4.10 10.14
CA LEU A 13 6.69 4.14 11.58
C LEU A 13 8.18 4.17 11.92
N ALA A 14 8.65 5.26 12.52
CA ALA A 14 9.99 5.36 13.07
C ALA A 14 9.96 5.09 14.58
N ASP A 15 10.96 4.35 15.04
CA ASP A 15 11.16 4.02 16.44
C ASP A 15 12.65 4.20 16.75
N SER A 16 12.98 4.48 18.01
CA SER A 16 14.36 4.50 18.47
C SER A 16 14.84 3.06 18.71
N ASP A 17 16.12 2.75 18.43
CA ASP A 17 16.67 1.40 18.64
C ASP A 17 16.55 0.92 20.11
N LEU A 18 16.43 1.86 21.06
CA LEU A 18 16.26 1.61 22.48
C LEU A 18 14.80 1.65 22.94
N ASN A 19 13.86 2.03 22.06
CA ASN A 19 12.43 2.19 22.31
C ASN A 19 12.14 2.94 23.63
N LEU A 20 12.86 4.04 23.85
CA LEU A 20 12.77 4.84 25.09
C LEU A 20 11.55 5.75 25.12
N ASP A 21 10.90 5.97 23.97
CA ASP A 21 9.68 6.76 23.79
C ASP A 21 8.74 6.11 22.77
N HIS A 22 7.55 6.68 22.57
CA HIS A 22 6.53 6.17 21.67
C HIS A 22 6.93 6.29 20.18
N PRO A 23 6.62 5.28 19.34
CA PRO A 23 6.86 5.35 17.90
C PRO A 23 6.12 6.52 17.26
N VAL A 24 6.78 7.19 16.31
CA VAL A 24 6.22 8.34 15.58
C VAL A 24 6.12 8.05 14.08
N TRP A 25 5.21 8.76 13.43
CA TRP A 25 5.05 8.70 11.98
C TRP A 25 5.96 9.72 11.30
N VAL A 26 6.81 9.24 10.40
CA VAL A 26 7.75 10.08 9.64
C VAL A 26 7.62 9.81 8.15
N GLU A 27 8.03 10.77 7.33
CA GLU A 27 8.10 10.59 5.89
C GLU A 27 9.27 9.69 5.46
N ASP A 28 9.01 8.76 4.55
CA ASP A 28 10.06 7.93 3.94
C ASP A 28 10.80 8.72 2.86
N LYS A 29 11.98 9.23 3.20
CA LYS A 29 12.87 9.95 2.25
C LYS A 29 13.30 9.14 1.05
N ASN A 30 13.29 7.81 1.17
CA ASN A 30 13.71 6.88 0.13
C ASN A 30 12.51 6.15 -0.47
N PHE A 31 11.33 6.77 -0.42
CA PHE A 31 10.10 6.18 -0.94
C PHE A 31 10.28 5.75 -2.40
N ASP A 32 10.00 4.48 -2.65
CA ASP A 32 10.12 3.85 -3.95
C ASP A 32 8.89 2.97 -4.18
N LEU A 33 8.04 3.40 -5.12
CA LEU A 33 6.80 2.70 -5.46
C LEU A 33 7.01 1.23 -5.85
N SER A 34 8.17 0.90 -6.44
CA SER A 34 8.47 -0.49 -6.85
C SER A 34 8.57 -1.45 -5.66
N ARG A 35 8.80 -0.95 -4.44
CA ARG A 35 8.84 -1.74 -3.19
C ARG A 35 7.45 -2.06 -2.63
N HIS A 36 6.42 -1.42 -3.16
CA HIS A 36 5.03 -1.54 -2.72
C HIS A 36 4.11 -2.12 -3.80
N LEU A 37 4.46 -1.96 -5.08
CA LEU A 37 3.66 -2.46 -6.20
C LEU A 37 4.22 -3.79 -6.72
N ASN A 38 3.41 -4.83 -6.63
CA ASN A 38 3.75 -6.18 -7.07
C ASN A 38 2.81 -6.62 -8.19
N ARG A 39 3.33 -7.38 -9.15
CA ARG A 39 2.54 -7.99 -10.23
C ARG A 39 2.79 -9.49 -10.24
N ILE A 40 1.72 -10.28 -10.18
CA ILE A 40 1.78 -11.74 -10.14
C ILE A 40 0.67 -12.35 -10.99
N GLY A 41 0.86 -13.61 -11.41
CA GLY A 41 -0.18 -14.41 -12.04
C GLY A 41 -0.76 -15.43 -11.08
N VAL A 42 -2.06 -15.68 -11.18
CA VAL A 42 -2.71 -16.82 -10.52
C VAL A 42 -2.37 -18.11 -11.28
N PRO A 43 -2.05 -19.22 -10.60
CA PRO A 43 -1.90 -20.51 -11.25
C PRO A 43 -3.16 -20.91 -12.03
N ALA A 44 -2.98 -21.57 -13.19
CA ALA A 44 -4.10 -22.15 -13.92
C ALA A 44 -4.85 -23.17 -13.03
N PRO A 45 -6.19 -23.24 -13.09
CA PRO A 45 -7.08 -22.58 -14.05
C PRO A 45 -7.42 -21.11 -13.76
N GLY A 46 -6.89 -20.51 -12.68
CA GLY A 46 -7.10 -19.10 -12.36
C GLY A 46 -8.49 -18.77 -11.82
N GLY A 47 -9.21 -19.77 -11.30
CA GLY A 47 -10.53 -19.60 -10.75
C GLY A 47 -10.53 -18.87 -9.40
N ARG A 48 -11.70 -18.87 -8.77
CA ARG A 48 -11.92 -18.19 -7.49
C ARG A 48 -11.12 -18.84 -6.35
N GLU A 49 -10.90 -20.14 -6.41
CA GLU A 49 -10.13 -20.88 -5.40
C GLU A 49 -8.66 -20.51 -5.46
N GLU A 50 -8.06 -20.52 -6.66
CA GLU A 50 -6.66 -20.18 -6.84
C GLU A 50 -6.40 -18.71 -6.49
N LEU A 51 -7.32 -17.80 -6.83
CA LEU A 51 -7.23 -16.40 -6.41
C LEU A 51 -7.31 -16.27 -4.88
N ALA A 52 -8.22 -17.00 -4.21
CA ALA A 52 -8.35 -16.96 -2.76
C ALA A 52 -7.08 -17.47 -2.06
N GLU A 53 -6.45 -18.52 -2.59
CA GLU A 53 -5.18 -19.04 -2.06
C GLU A 53 -4.05 -18.00 -2.18
N VAL A 54 -3.89 -17.38 -3.35
CA VAL A 54 -2.91 -16.31 -3.58
C VAL A 54 -3.15 -15.14 -2.62
N CYS A 55 -4.39 -14.68 -2.48
CA CYS A 55 -4.75 -13.63 -1.53
C CYS A 55 -4.42 -14.04 -0.08
N GLY A 56 -4.68 -15.29 0.31
CA GLY A 56 -4.35 -15.83 1.62
C GLY A 56 -2.85 -15.85 1.90
N GLN A 57 -2.04 -16.22 0.90
CA GLN A 57 -0.58 -16.19 1.00
C GLN A 57 -0.02 -14.77 1.12
N ILE A 58 -0.61 -13.81 0.40
CA ILE A 58 -0.24 -12.39 0.52
C ILE A 58 -0.62 -11.85 1.91
N ALA A 59 -1.84 -12.15 2.37
CA ALA A 59 -2.37 -11.67 3.64
C ALA A 59 -1.58 -12.22 4.85
N SER A 60 -1.09 -13.46 4.78
CA SER A 60 -0.40 -14.13 5.90
C SER A 60 1.03 -13.65 6.16
N LYS A 61 1.68 -13.02 5.18
CA LYS A 61 3.03 -12.47 5.36
C LYS A 61 2.97 -11.17 6.18
N PRO A 62 3.86 -10.89 7.13
CA PRO A 62 3.90 -9.57 7.76
C PRO A 62 4.38 -8.50 6.77
N LEU A 63 3.93 -7.25 6.96
CA LEU A 63 4.50 -6.10 6.25
C LEU A 63 5.86 -5.77 6.86
N ASP A 64 6.82 -5.39 6.02
CA ASP A 64 8.11 -4.87 6.46
C ASP A 64 7.92 -3.49 7.10
N ARG A 65 8.36 -3.34 8.36
CA ARG A 65 8.20 -2.11 9.15
C ARG A 65 9.24 -1.03 8.83
N SER A 66 10.25 -1.35 8.02
CA SER A 66 11.25 -0.37 7.56
C SER A 66 10.79 0.51 6.41
N LYS A 67 9.56 0.31 5.92
CA LYS A 67 8.93 1.05 4.81
C LYS A 67 7.48 1.43 5.17
N PRO A 68 6.82 2.32 4.41
CA PRO A 68 5.40 2.58 4.58
C PRO A 68 4.56 1.29 4.60
N LEU A 69 3.65 1.17 5.57
CA LEU A 69 3.02 -0.11 5.92
C LEU A 69 1.83 -0.47 5.01
N TRP A 70 2.08 -0.56 3.71
CA TRP A 70 1.12 -0.99 2.70
C TRP A 70 1.79 -1.67 1.51
N GLU A 71 1.04 -2.52 0.81
CA GLU A 71 1.44 -3.16 -0.44
C GLU A 71 0.23 -3.29 -1.37
N MET A 72 0.45 -3.13 -2.67
CA MET A 72 -0.55 -3.29 -3.72
C MET A 72 -0.12 -4.40 -4.68
N TRP A 73 -1.07 -5.28 -5.01
CA TRP A 73 -0.84 -6.46 -5.84
C TRP A 73 -1.78 -6.45 -7.04
N VAL A 74 -1.20 -6.37 -8.24
CA VAL A 74 -1.90 -6.60 -9.51
C VAL A 74 -1.82 -8.08 -9.83
N ILE A 75 -2.98 -8.74 -9.82
CA ILE A 75 -3.11 -10.19 -9.93
C ILE A 75 -3.76 -10.52 -11.28
N GLU A 76 -3.04 -11.25 -12.12
CA GLU A 76 -3.41 -11.58 -13.50
C GLU A 76 -3.73 -13.07 -13.68
N GLY A 77 -4.18 -13.45 -14.88
CA GLY A 77 -4.44 -14.87 -15.19
C GLY A 77 -5.74 -15.40 -14.60
N LEU A 78 -6.68 -14.51 -14.26
CA LEU A 78 -7.99 -14.90 -13.72
C LEU A 78 -8.83 -15.60 -14.78
N GLY A 79 -9.09 -16.88 -14.53
CA GLY A 79 -9.91 -17.77 -15.33
C GLY A 79 -11.37 -17.36 -15.34
N GLY A 80 -11.99 -17.49 -16.51
CA GLY A 80 -13.42 -17.55 -16.71
C GLY A 80 -13.85 -16.84 -18.00
N THR A 81 -14.81 -17.48 -18.64
CA THR A 81 -15.36 -17.16 -19.94
C THR A 81 -16.45 -16.10 -19.78
N ASN A 82 -16.20 -14.85 -20.16
CA ASN A 82 -17.26 -13.96 -20.62
C ASN A 82 -16.73 -13.17 -21.82
N ALA A 83 -17.59 -13.08 -22.84
CA ALA A 83 -17.26 -12.92 -24.25
C ALA A 83 -16.85 -11.51 -24.70
N GLU A 84 -16.33 -10.68 -23.80
CA GLU A 84 -15.84 -9.33 -24.11
C GLU A 84 -14.35 -9.25 -23.79
N HIS A 85 -13.53 -9.86 -24.66
CA HIS A 85 -12.09 -9.65 -24.94
C HIS A 85 -11.19 -8.88 -23.95
N SER A 86 -11.37 -9.05 -22.65
CA SER A 86 -10.58 -8.38 -21.63
C SER A 86 -9.97 -9.40 -20.69
N THR A 87 -8.65 -9.34 -20.57
CA THR A 87 -7.91 -10.04 -19.51
C THR A 87 -8.42 -9.53 -18.17
N ARG A 88 -8.98 -10.43 -17.35
CA ARG A 88 -9.44 -10.06 -16.01
C ARG A 88 -8.25 -9.91 -15.07
N LEU A 89 -8.29 -8.82 -14.31
CA LEU A 89 -7.31 -8.47 -13.29
C LEU A 89 -8.01 -8.34 -11.94
N ALA A 90 -7.31 -8.70 -10.87
CA ALA A 90 -7.68 -8.35 -9.51
C ALA A 90 -6.62 -7.40 -8.93
N LEU A 91 -7.08 -6.45 -8.13
CA LEU A 91 -6.22 -5.57 -7.35
C LEU A 91 -6.43 -5.87 -5.88
N MET A 92 -5.35 -6.18 -5.16
CA MET A 92 -5.38 -6.36 -3.72
C MET A 92 -4.53 -5.28 -3.06
N LEU A 93 -5.16 -4.46 -2.23
CA LEU A 93 -4.48 -3.53 -1.33
C LEU A 93 -4.43 -4.14 0.05
N LYS A 94 -3.23 -4.24 0.61
CA LYS A 94 -2.98 -4.67 1.97
C LYS A 94 -2.35 -3.52 2.72
N VAL A 95 -2.93 -3.15 3.86
CA VAL A 95 -2.47 -2.01 4.67
C VAL A 95 -2.54 -2.37 6.15
N HIS A 96 -1.56 -1.90 6.92
CA HIS A 96 -1.55 -2.11 8.36
C HIS A 96 -2.57 -1.20 9.05
N HIS A 97 -3.30 -1.72 10.04
CA HIS A 97 -4.36 -0.97 10.74
C HIS A 97 -3.90 0.31 11.45
N ALA A 98 -2.62 0.39 11.80
CA ALA A 98 -2.05 1.61 12.38
C ALA A 98 -2.03 2.79 11.40
N VAL A 99 -1.97 2.52 10.09
CA VAL A 99 -2.02 3.56 9.04
C VAL A 99 -3.48 3.98 8.78
N VAL A 100 -4.42 3.04 8.89
CA VAL A 100 -5.79 3.18 8.39
C VAL A 100 -6.76 2.37 9.24
N ASP A 101 -7.78 3.01 9.81
CA ASP A 101 -8.92 2.28 10.38
C ASP A 101 -9.76 1.62 9.26
N GLY A 102 -10.51 0.55 9.55
CA GLY A 102 -11.10 -0.32 8.52
C GLY A 102 -12.03 0.37 7.49
N VAL A 103 -12.61 1.52 7.82
CA VAL A 103 -13.45 2.32 6.91
C VAL A 103 -12.61 3.17 5.95
N SER A 104 -11.37 3.49 6.32
CA SER A 104 -10.49 4.40 5.59
C SER A 104 -9.68 3.71 4.47
N ALA A 105 -9.56 2.37 4.46
CA ALA A 105 -8.77 1.65 3.45
C ALA A 105 -9.37 1.70 2.04
N ALA A 106 -10.71 1.60 1.94
CA ALA A 106 -11.41 1.76 0.67
C ALA A 106 -11.33 3.21 0.15
N ASN A 107 -11.34 4.19 1.06
CA ASN A 107 -11.15 5.59 0.71
C ASN A 107 -9.74 5.87 0.18
N LEU A 108 -8.71 5.26 0.77
CA LEU A 108 -7.34 5.35 0.25
C LEU A 108 -7.21 4.78 -1.17
N LEU A 109 -7.85 3.64 -1.45
CA LEU A 109 -7.89 3.12 -2.81
C LEU A 109 -8.64 4.07 -3.77
N ASN A 110 -9.76 4.65 -3.34
CA ASN A 110 -10.50 5.63 -4.15
C ASN A 110 -9.68 6.89 -4.45
N GLN A 111 -8.79 7.34 -3.57
CA GLN A 111 -7.91 8.49 -3.84
C GLN A 111 -6.88 8.21 -4.95
N LEU A 112 -6.49 6.94 -5.12
CA LEU A 112 -5.58 6.51 -6.18
C LEU A 112 -6.28 6.30 -7.54
N LEU A 113 -7.59 6.14 -7.54
CA LEU A 113 -8.38 5.83 -8.73
C LEU A 113 -9.14 7.06 -9.22
N ASP A 114 -9.41 7.10 -10.52
CA ASP A 114 -10.32 8.06 -11.13
C ASP A 114 -11.23 7.35 -12.12
N ARG A 115 -12.38 7.96 -12.40
CA ARG A 115 -13.34 7.45 -13.39
C ARG A 115 -12.88 7.77 -14.81
N GLN A 116 -12.07 8.81 -15.00
CA GLN A 116 -11.49 9.17 -16.29
C GLN A 116 -10.01 8.75 -16.34
N PRO A 117 -9.55 8.10 -17.42
CA PRO A 117 -8.16 7.65 -17.54
C PRO A 117 -7.14 8.80 -17.57
N ASP A 118 -7.58 10.00 -17.97
CA ASP A 118 -6.80 11.22 -18.15
C ASP A 118 -7.13 12.32 -17.13
N ALA A 119 -7.81 11.98 -16.04
CA ALA A 119 -8.13 12.94 -14.99
C ALA A 119 -6.87 13.63 -14.44
N ALA A 120 -7.00 14.93 -14.15
CA ALA A 120 -5.92 15.74 -13.61
C ALA A 120 -5.32 15.10 -12.35
N THR A 121 -3.99 15.11 -12.26
CA THR A 121 -3.31 14.65 -11.05
C THR A 121 -3.49 15.72 -9.95
N PRO A 122 -3.92 15.35 -8.74
CA PRO A 122 -3.99 16.28 -7.63
C PRO A 122 -2.60 16.81 -7.26
N GLU A 123 -2.55 18.05 -6.77
CA GLU A 123 -1.31 18.66 -6.30
C GLU A 123 -0.72 17.88 -5.12
N PRO A 124 0.62 17.79 -5.00
CA PRO A 124 1.26 17.19 -3.84
C PRO A 124 0.86 17.90 -2.54
N VAL A 125 0.72 17.13 -1.46
CA VAL A 125 0.44 17.63 -0.11
C VAL A 125 1.69 17.38 0.74
N GLU A 126 2.00 18.27 1.69
CA GLU A 126 3.11 18.09 2.62
C GLU A 126 2.87 16.93 3.59
N GLY A 127 3.94 16.23 3.99
CA GLY A 127 3.87 15.11 4.92
C GLY A 127 3.96 15.55 6.38
N PRO A 128 4.00 14.59 7.31
CA PRO A 128 4.35 14.87 8.70
C PRO A 128 5.79 15.40 8.85
N GLY A 129 6.62 15.30 7.80
CA GLY A 129 8.01 15.72 7.80
C GLY A 129 8.93 14.63 8.33
N ASP A 130 10.12 15.04 8.75
CA ASP A 130 11.15 14.16 9.29
C ASP A 130 11.16 14.21 10.81
N ALA A 131 11.56 13.11 11.44
CA ALA A 131 12.08 13.12 12.80
C ALA A 131 13.37 12.30 12.82
N ALA A 132 14.47 12.89 13.30
CA ALA A 132 15.68 12.12 13.49
C ALA A 132 15.52 11.17 14.70
N PRO A 133 16.07 9.95 14.69
CA PRO A 133 15.93 9.00 15.80
C PRO A 133 16.36 9.54 17.17
N TRP A 134 17.29 10.50 17.19
CA TRP A 134 17.73 11.15 18.43
C TRP A 134 16.82 12.30 18.87
N GLU A 135 16.06 12.94 17.96
CA GLU A 135 15.01 13.90 18.30
C GLU A 135 13.84 13.18 18.95
N ILE A 136 13.46 12.01 18.40
CA ILE A 136 12.45 11.11 19.00
C ILE A 136 12.88 10.68 20.41
N ALA A 137 14.17 10.42 20.63
CA ALA A 137 14.67 10.03 21.95
C ALA A 137 14.84 11.20 22.95
N ALA A 138 14.87 12.44 22.47
CA ALA A 138 15.14 13.63 23.28
C ALA A 138 13.87 14.39 23.73
N ASP A 139 12.76 14.23 23.01
CA ASP A 139 11.49 14.90 23.28
C ASP A 139 10.57 14.14 24.28
N GLY A 140 11.09 13.08 24.91
CA GLY A 140 10.41 12.29 25.95
C GLY A 140 10.18 13.01 27.29
#